data_AF-A0A5K0VGG1-F1
#
_entry.id   AF-A0A5K0VGG1-F1
#
_cell.length_a   1.000
_cell.length_b   1.000
_cell.length_c   1.000
_cell.angle_alpha   90.00
_cell.angle_beta   90.00
_cell.angle_gamma   90.00
#
_symmetry.space_group_name_H-M   'P 1'
#
loop_
_entity.id
_entity.type
_entity.pdbx_description
1 polymer ?
#
loop_
_entity_poly.entity_id
_entity_poly.type
_entity_poly.pdbx_seq_one_letter_code
_entity_poly.pdbx_strand_id
1 'polypeptide(L)' 'VDPFSKKDWYDVKAPSIFNVRTVGKTLVTRTQGTK' A
#
# COMPACT_ATOMS: atom_id res chain seq x y z
N VAL A 1 7.75 -5.30 20.12
CA VAL A 1 6.72 -5.11 19.08
C VAL A 1 7.43 -4.77 17.79
N ASP A 2 7.44 -5.68 16.82
CA ASP A 2 8.17 -5.49 15.56
C ASP A 2 7.49 -4.41 14.67
N PRO A 3 8.27 -3.48 14.10
CA PRO A 3 7.73 -2.34 13.34
C PRO A 3 7.11 -2.71 11.98
N PHE A 4 7.33 -3.92 11.47
CA PHE A 4 6.76 -4.41 10.22
C PHE A 4 5.46 -5.21 10.43
N SER A 5 5.23 -5.71 11.64
CA SER A 5 4.05 -6.52 11.99
C SER A 5 2.71 -5.77 11.90
N LYS A 6 2.72 -4.44 11.74
CA LYS A 6 1.53 -3.59 11.57
C LYS A 6 1.36 -3.06 10.15
N LYS A 7 2.21 -3.48 9.22
CA LYS A 7 2.20 -3.01 7.83
C LYS A 7 1.57 -4.08 6.95
N ASP A 8 0.58 -3.67 6.16
CA ASP A 8 -0.04 -4.52 5.15
C ASP A 8 0.48 -4.12 3.77
N TRP A 9 0.52 -5.08 2.86
CA TRP A 9 0.88 -4.84 1.46
C TRP A 9 -0.36 -4.42 0.67
N TYR A 10 -0.30 -3.24 0.06
CA TYR A 10 -1.32 -2.78 -0.89
C TYR A 10 -0.77 -2.76 -2.30
N ASP A 11 -1.55 -3.24 -3.26
CA ASP A 11 -1.26 -3.09 -4.69
C ASP A 11 -1.57 -1.66 -5.14
N VAL A 12 -0.55 -0.94 -5.61
CA VAL A 12 -0.71 0.40 -6.19
C VAL A 12 -0.99 0.25 -7.68
N LYS A 13 -2.16 0.74 -8.10
CA LYS A 13 -2.57 0.77 -9.50
C LYS A 13 -2.44 2.17 -10.10
N ALA A 14 -1.83 2.26 -11.29
CA ALA A 14 -1.72 3.50 -12.05
C ALA A 14 -3.08 3.90 -12.68
N PRO A 15 -3.31 5.21 -12.92
CA PRO A 15 -4.46 5.71 -13.68
C PRO A 15 -4.57 5.09 -15.08
N SER A 16 -5.77 5.09 -15.65
CA SER A 16 -6.09 4.43 -16.94
C SER A 16 -5.38 5.01 -18.17
N ILE A 17 -4.66 6.11 -18.01
CA ILE A 17 -3.86 6.78 -19.05
C ILE A 17 -2.56 6.00 -19.33
N PHE A 18 -2.12 5.15 -18.39
CA PHE A 18 -0.92 4.34 -18.53
C PHE A 18 -1.25 2.92 -19.01
N ASN A 19 -0.45 2.41 -19.96
CA ASN A 19 -0.56 1.03 -20.46
C ASN A 19 -0.22 0.00 -19.37
N VAL A 20 0.74 0.33 -18.49
CA VAL A 20 1.11 -0.51 -17.34
C VAL A 20 0.43 0.03 -16.10
N ARG A 21 -0.51 -0.75 -15.56
CA ARG A 21 -1.27 -0.37 -14.35
C ARG A 21 -0.66 -0.89 -13.06
N THR A 22 0.21 -1.89 -13.12
CA THR A 22 0.84 -2.46 -11.93
C THR A 22 2.09 -1.65 -11.62
N VAL A 23 2.02 -0.76 -10.64
CA VAL A 23 3.17 0.08 -10.22
C VAL A 23 4.04 -0.67 -9.21
N GLY A 24 3.41 -1.50 -8.36
CA GLY A 24 4.08 -2.30 -7.36
C GLY A 24 3.26 -2.46 -6.09
N LYS A 25 3.80 -3.20 -5.12
CA LYS A 25 3.23 -3.33 -3.78
C LYS A 25 3.92 -2.35 -2.86
N THR A 26 3.15 -1.56 -2.11
CA THR A 26 3.70 -0.65 -1.10
C THR A 26 3.26 -1.07 0.29
N LEU A 27 4.20 -1.02 1.24
CA LEU A 27 3.93 -1.25 2.65
C LEU A 27 3.23 -0.02 3.24
N VAL A 28 1.97 -0.17 3.60
CA VAL A 28 1.20 0.90 4.27
C VAL A 28 0.90 0.46 5.69
N THR A 29 1.04 1.39 6.63
CA THR A 29 0.68 1.15 8.03
C THR A 29 -0.83 1.03 8.14
N ARG A 30 -1.33 -0.07 8.72
CA ARG A 30 -2.75 -0.25 8.99
C ARG A 30 -3.25 0.87 9.89
N THR A 31 -4.39 1.50 9.54
CA THR A 31 -5.00 2.55 10.35
C THR A 31 -5.36 2.00 11.74
N GLN A 32 -4.73 2.53 12.78
CA GLN A 32 -5.15 2.38 14.17
C GLN A 32 -5.95 3.65 14.51
N GLY A 33 -7.15 3.49 15.05
CA GLY A 33 -8.15 4.57 15.18
C GLY A 33 -7.64 5.92 15.71
N THR A 34 -8.33 6.98 15.27
CA THR A 34 -8.14 8.42 15.51
C THR A 34 -6.87 9.07 14.95
N LYS A 35 -6.56 8.80 13.66
CA LYS A 35 -5.99 9.79 12.73
C LYS A 35 -6.66 9.65 11.38
#